data_AF-A0AAW8ZZI9-F1
#
_entry.id   AF-A0AAW8ZZI9-F1
#
_cell.length_a   1.000
_cell.length_b   1.000
_cell.length_c   1.000
_cell.angle_alpha   90.00
_cell.angle_beta   90.00
_cell.angle_gamma   90.00
#
_symmetry.space_group_name_H-M   'P 1'
#
loop_
_entity.id
_entity.type
_entity.pdbx_description
1 polymer ?
#
loop_
_entity_poly.entity_id
_entity_poly.type
_entity_poly.pdbx_seq_one_letter_code
_entity_poly.pdbx_strand_id
1 'polypeptide(L)'
;MAQLFYSPDLADRLPHNTGKISQKPLRRWQLSPVKIDNKTYYLYVEEETGLPVFTDKLGEGKFSQVAINFLNEMPFLVDPQRTWLMQNVFSFNLYRPTPSAENEKLKNYLQIIASHQAEFKETLNDNDDFSSTEDFNDLVYLLLALSGNDREVLMQFCQLVNEEHSVKVKAPRPGAKYCTIKPQFKDPRIWADDEGKTSADNPATVQAISQNNQQMIDQFIASADSQLMGDDKTARRILDQFLNHFMLKNKICTVTTNLAAPNIFFAGTLDQIDEDLLSAKLSNFYVFLSHTGIVSQSAARDVADYLDTSYDIIYGEPELAMPEDDYQDSLIQQLLDELAPAQADIPANVSNRQLINPQNYDQAYVITAELADFKPLASRTFVIKGSSTIEELAETVILMFHGDLAHLYDAINEQTQEFYTQSEDFVPGGMTKVKLDLATVSLLNEKDKLTIHYDYGDGWEFKLHVQKIQPATNEELPYVQKAQGHGIVEDIGGVGALEQYYDDYQKGQVDPDFLDWLGGEAIDLDTVDINELNQLIK
;
A
#
# COMPACT_ATOMS: atom_id res chain seq x y z
N MET A 1 -14.78 -0.08 -11.43
CA MET A 1 -15.54 -0.93 -10.50
C MET A 1 -15.71 -2.31 -11.10
N ALA A 2 -15.71 -3.33 -10.27
CA ALA A 2 -16.00 -4.71 -10.66
C ALA A 2 -17.49 -4.87 -11.00
N GLN A 3 -17.78 -5.65 -12.04
CA GLN A 3 -19.10 -6.04 -12.49
C GLN A 3 -19.22 -7.55 -12.30
N LEU A 4 -20.06 -7.93 -11.33
CA LEU A 4 -20.22 -9.29 -10.85
C LEU A 4 -21.45 -9.92 -11.52
N PHE A 5 -21.20 -10.79 -12.49
CA PHE A 5 -22.21 -11.47 -13.30
C PHE A 5 -22.66 -12.77 -12.62
N TYR A 6 -23.89 -12.79 -12.10
CA TYR A 6 -24.45 -13.89 -11.33
C TYR A 6 -25.48 -14.71 -12.13
N SER A 7 -25.55 -16.01 -11.83
CA SER A 7 -26.52 -16.94 -12.40
C SER A 7 -27.95 -16.70 -11.89
N PRO A 8 -29.00 -17.09 -12.64
CA PRO A 8 -30.40 -16.81 -12.28
C PRO A 8 -30.84 -17.30 -10.90
N ASP A 9 -30.23 -18.35 -10.35
CA ASP A 9 -30.49 -18.88 -9.01
C ASP A 9 -30.05 -17.93 -7.88
N LEU A 10 -29.21 -16.93 -8.16
CA LEU A 10 -28.83 -15.88 -7.22
C LEU A 10 -29.67 -14.60 -7.39
N ALA A 11 -30.61 -14.55 -8.34
CA ALA A 11 -31.35 -13.33 -8.67
C ALA A 11 -32.19 -12.77 -7.51
N ASP A 12 -32.72 -13.64 -6.65
CA ASP A 12 -33.51 -13.23 -5.48
C ASP A 12 -32.64 -12.78 -4.29
N ARG A 13 -31.31 -12.91 -4.38
CA ARG A 13 -30.35 -12.70 -3.29
C ARG A 13 -29.43 -11.50 -3.50
N LEU A 14 -29.41 -10.95 -4.72
CA LEU A 14 -28.47 -9.91 -5.12
C LEU A 14 -29.20 -8.75 -5.81
N PRO A 15 -28.71 -7.51 -5.65
CA PRO A 15 -29.29 -6.37 -6.33
C PRO A 15 -29.08 -6.49 -7.86
N HIS A 16 -30.02 -5.93 -8.62
CA HIS A 16 -29.89 -5.83 -10.07
C HIS A 16 -29.44 -4.43 -10.47
N ASN A 17 -28.14 -4.23 -10.71
CA ASN A 17 -27.60 -2.94 -11.13
C ASN A 17 -27.70 -2.77 -12.65
N THR A 18 -28.36 -1.70 -13.11
CA THR A 18 -28.45 -1.34 -14.53
C THR A 18 -27.22 -0.55 -15.02
N GLY A 19 -27.05 -0.38 -16.33
CA GLY A 19 -26.00 0.47 -16.93
C GLY A 19 -25.08 -0.27 -17.89
N LYS A 20 -24.06 0.42 -18.40
CA LYS A 20 -23.15 -0.10 -19.44
C LYS A 20 -22.24 -1.21 -18.88
N ILE A 21 -22.09 -2.29 -19.64
CA ILE A 21 -21.10 -3.34 -19.37
C ILE A 21 -19.70 -2.79 -19.72
N SER A 22 -18.79 -2.82 -18.75
CA SER A 22 -17.40 -2.42 -18.96
C SER A 22 -16.74 -3.35 -19.96
N GLN A 23 -15.96 -2.80 -20.88
CA GLN A 23 -15.06 -3.56 -21.76
C GLN A 23 -13.60 -3.37 -21.34
N LYS A 24 -13.35 -2.69 -20.21
CA LYS A 24 -12.01 -2.56 -19.65
C LYS A 24 -11.59 -3.88 -18.97
N PRO A 25 -10.31 -4.26 -19.04
CA PRO A 25 -9.74 -5.40 -18.32
C PRO A 25 -10.03 -5.36 -16.82
N LEU A 26 -10.01 -6.52 -16.16
CA LEU A 26 -10.13 -6.69 -14.70
C LEU A 26 -11.51 -6.32 -14.11
N ARG A 27 -12.46 -5.87 -14.95
CA ARG A 27 -13.77 -5.36 -14.48
C ARG A 27 -14.88 -6.38 -14.52
N ARG A 28 -14.72 -7.52 -15.20
CA ARG A 28 -15.81 -8.46 -15.42
C ARG A 28 -15.51 -9.74 -14.68
N TRP A 29 -16.41 -10.13 -13.79
CA TRP A 29 -16.25 -11.28 -12.92
C TRP A 29 -17.50 -12.13 -12.99
N GLN A 30 -17.38 -13.43 -13.12
CA GLN A 30 -18.51 -14.35 -13.00
C GLN A 30 -18.62 -14.89 -11.58
N LEU A 31 -19.84 -14.91 -11.06
CA LEU A 31 -20.18 -15.32 -9.71
C LEU A 31 -21.05 -16.58 -9.77
N SER A 32 -20.59 -17.65 -9.14
CA SER A 32 -21.35 -18.89 -8.96
C SER A 32 -21.32 -19.34 -7.50
N PRO A 33 -22.43 -19.86 -6.94
CA PRO A 33 -22.37 -20.60 -5.70
C PRO A 33 -21.63 -21.93 -5.93
N VAL A 34 -20.86 -22.35 -4.93
CA VAL A 34 -20.16 -23.64 -4.92
C VAL A 34 -20.40 -24.33 -3.58
N LYS A 35 -20.52 -25.65 -3.58
CA LYS A 35 -20.61 -26.44 -2.36
C LYS A 35 -19.27 -27.09 -2.09
N ILE A 36 -18.77 -26.90 -0.87
CA ILE A 36 -17.61 -27.59 -0.34
C ILE A 36 -18.09 -28.23 0.96
N ASP A 37 -18.10 -29.56 0.99
CA ASP A 37 -18.76 -30.35 2.06
C ASP A 37 -20.24 -29.94 2.24
N ASN A 38 -20.65 -29.55 3.46
CA ASN A 38 -22.02 -29.16 3.78
C ASN A 38 -22.24 -27.63 3.76
N LYS A 39 -21.21 -26.85 3.43
CA LYS A 39 -21.27 -25.38 3.38
C LYS A 39 -21.34 -24.88 1.94
N THR A 40 -21.99 -23.73 1.75
CA THR A 40 -22.07 -23.04 0.45
C THR A 40 -21.14 -21.84 0.49
N TYR A 41 -20.25 -21.75 -0.48
CA TYR A 41 -19.35 -20.64 -0.74
C TYR A 41 -19.71 -19.98 -2.08
N TYR A 42 -19.07 -18.87 -2.38
CA TYR A 42 -19.26 -18.10 -3.61
C TYR A 42 -17.93 -17.92 -4.29
N LEU A 43 -17.83 -18.42 -5.52
CA LEU A 43 -16.65 -18.31 -6.36
C LEU A 43 -16.86 -17.17 -7.36
N TYR A 44 -15.94 -16.23 -7.35
CA TYR A 44 -15.83 -15.12 -8.28
C TYR A 44 -14.65 -15.40 -9.21
N VAL A 45 -14.82 -15.27 -10.52
CA VAL A 45 -13.76 -15.54 -11.51
C VAL A 45 -13.65 -14.37 -12.46
N GLU A 46 -12.49 -13.71 -12.49
CA GLU A 46 -12.19 -12.65 -13.46
C GLU A 46 -12.23 -13.22 -14.88
N GLU A 47 -12.94 -12.55 -15.80
CA GLU A 47 -13.29 -13.18 -17.07
C GLU A 47 -12.08 -13.42 -17.99
N GLU A 48 -11.15 -12.47 -18.03
CA GLU A 48 -10.01 -12.44 -18.94
C GLU A 48 -8.88 -13.34 -18.47
N THR A 49 -8.50 -13.25 -17.20
CA THR A 49 -7.37 -13.98 -16.61
C THR A 49 -7.79 -15.27 -15.95
N GLY A 50 -9.01 -15.34 -15.43
CA GLY A 50 -9.46 -16.46 -14.61
C GLY A 50 -9.10 -16.36 -13.15
N LEU A 51 -8.61 -15.21 -12.66
CA LEU A 51 -8.28 -15.07 -11.24
C LEU A 51 -9.50 -15.42 -10.38
N PRO A 52 -9.44 -16.47 -9.53
CA PRO A 52 -10.55 -16.82 -8.67
C PRO A 52 -10.46 -16.05 -7.34
N VAL A 53 -11.60 -15.79 -6.72
CA VAL A 53 -11.74 -15.28 -5.35
C VAL A 53 -12.90 -16.03 -4.70
N PHE A 54 -12.75 -16.41 -3.43
CA PHE A 54 -13.81 -17.09 -2.66
C PHE A 54 -14.41 -16.17 -1.60
N THR A 55 -15.71 -16.33 -1.33
CA THR A 55 -16.34 -15.81 -0.11
C THR A 55 -17.30 -16.83 0.49
N ASP A 56 -17.59 -16.71 1.79
CA ASP A 56 -18.59 -17.51 2.51
C ASP A 56 -20.01 -16.89 2.45
N LYS A 57 -20.10 -15.58 2.18
CA LYS A 57 -21.35 -14.84 2.06
C LYS A 57 -21.39 -13.91 0.84
N LEU A 58 -22.61 -13.55 0.44
CA LEU A 58 -22.91 -12.53 -0.57
C LEU A 58 -23.15 -11.17 0.09
N GLY A 59 -22.88 -10.08 -0.64
CA GLY A 59 -23.16 -8.71 -0.18
C GLY A 59 -22.12 -8.16 0.81
N GLU A 60 -22.35 -6.94 1.30
CA GLU A 60 -21.54 -6.25 2.33
C GLU A 60 -20.05 -6.03 1.99
N GLY A 61 -19.70 -5.78 0.72
CA GLY A 61 -18.29 -5.52 0.36
C GLY A 61 -17.36 -6.71 0.57
N LYS A 62 -17.87 -7.90 0.90
CA LYS A 62 -17.05 -9.07 1.25
C LYS A 62 -16.14 -9.52 0.12
N PHE A 63 -16.63 -9.49 -1.13
CA PHE A 63 -15.79 -9.75 -2.30
C PHE A 63 -14.59 -8.79 -2.37
N SER A 64 -14.84 -7.49 -2.14
CA SER A 64 -13.79 -6.47 -2.15
C SER A 64 -12.79 -6.70 -1.03
N GLN A 65 -13.26 -6.99 0.19
CA GLN A 65 -12.39 -7.27 1.33
C GLN A 65 -11.46 -8.47 1.06
N VAL A 66 -12.02 -9.61 0.61
CA VAL A 66 -11.20 -10.80 0.33
C VAL A 66 -10.26 -10.57 -0.84
N ALA A 67 -10.75 -9.93 -1.92
CA ALA A 67 -9.91 -9.61 -3.05
C ALA A 67 -8.74 -8.68 -2.66
N ILE A 68 -8.96 -7.67 -1.82
CA ILE A 68 -7.90 -6.76 -1.37
C ILE A 68 -6.87 -7.51 -0.52
N ASN A 69 -7.30 -8.35 0.41
CA ASN A 69 -6.38 -9.13 1.23
C ASN A 69 -5.52 -10.06 0.36
N PHE A 70 -6.13 -10.74 -0.63
CA PHE A 70 -5.39 -11.54 -1.59
C PHE A 70 -4.37 -10.74 -2.42
N LEU A 71 -4.68 -9.48 -2.79
CA LEU A 71 -3.75 -8.61 -3.52
C LEU A 71 -2.57 -8.15 -2.66
N ASN A 72 -2.75 -8.01 -1.35
CA ASN A 72 -1.67 -7.67 -0.43
C ASN A 72 -0.65 -8.81 -0.32
N GLU A 73 -1.12 -10.05 -0.41
CA GLU A 73 -0.27 -11.25 -0.48
C GLU A 73 0.29 -11.53 -1.89
N MET A 74 0.00 -10.70 -2.90
CA MET A 74 0.61 -10.85 -4.22
C MET A 74 1.98 -10.16 -4.27
N PRO A 75 3.09 -10.91 -4.41
CA PRO A 75 4.43 -10.33 -4.53
C PRO A 75 4.69 -9.68 -5.89
N PHE A 76 3.77 -9.81 -6.84
CA PHE A 76 3.94 -9.36 -8.22
C PHE A 76 3.44 -7.92 -8.46
N LEU A 77 2.77 -7.32 -7.46
CA LEU A 77 2.16 -6.00 -7.54
C LEU A 77 2.87 -5.03 -6.59
N VAL A 78 3.04 -3.79 -7.04
CA VAL A 78 3.61 -2.72 -6.22
C VAL A 78 2.51 -1.82 -5.65
N ASP A 79 2.79 -1.05 -4.60
CA ASP A 79 1.76 -0.29 -3.88
C ASP A 79 0.91 0.65 -4.73
N PRO A 80 1.46 1.41 -5.69
CA PRO A 80 0.63 2.21 -6.59
C PRO A 80 -0.40 1.37 -7.36
N GLN A 81 -0.06 0.14 -7.73
CA GLN A 81 -0.95 -0.78 -8.45
C GLN A 81 -2.00 -1.39 -7.53
N ARG A 82 -1.62 -1.79 -6.30
CA ARG A 82 -2.55 -2.25 -5.27
C ARG A 82 -3.58 -1.16 -4.97
N THR A 83 -3.11 0.06 -4.72
CA THR A 83 -3.95 1.24 -4.48
C THR A 83 -4.89 1.51 -5.65
N TRP A 84 -4.37 1.49 -6.89
CA TRP A 84 -5.20 1.67 -8.08
C TRP A 84 -6.27 0.58 -8.20
N LEU A 85 -5.93 -0.69 -7.96
CA LEU A 85 -6.88 -1.80 -7.96
C LEU A 85 -7.96 -1.60 -6.90
N MET A 86 -7.58 -1.26 -5.67
CA MET A 86 -8.51 -0.96 -4.58
C MET A 86 -9.48 0.14 -4.99
N GLN A 87 -8.97 1.30 -5.38
CA GLN A 87 -9.80 2.48 -5.67
C GLN A 87 -10.64 2.32 -6.94
N ASN A 88 -10.09 1.67 -7.96
CA ASN A 88 -10.73 1.63 -9.26
C ASN A 88 -11.52 0.34 -9.45
N VAL A 89 -11.00 -0.83 -9.08
CA VAL A 89 -11.62 -2.15 -9.31
C VAL A 89 -12.50 -2.56 -8.13
N PHE A 90 -11.94 -2.60 -6.93
CA PHE A 90 -12.57 -3.27 -5.79
C PHE A 90 -13.34 -2.32 -4.87
N SER A 91 -13.28 -1.01 -5.06
CA SER A 91 -13.98 -0.02 -4.24
C SER A 91 -15.50 -0.19 -4.21
N PHE A 92 -16.11 -0.66 -5.31
CA PHE A 92 -17.53 -0.90 -5.39
C PHE A 92 -17.88 -2.01 -6.39
N ASN A 93 -18.96 -2.74 -6.10
CA ASN A 93 -19.40 -3.90 -6.88
C ASN A 93 -20.76 -3.65 -7.54
N LEU A 94 -20.85 -3.96 -8.83
CA LEU A 94 -22.10 -3.90 -9.59
C LEU A 94 -22.56 -5.31 -9.93
N TYR A 95 -23.65 -5.76 -9.31
CA TYR A 95 -24.23 -7.08 -9.52
C TYR A 95 -25.16 -7.08 -10.74
N ARG A 96 -24.97 -8.05 -11.63
CA ARG A 96 -25.68 -8.15 -12.91
C ARG A 96 -26.02 -9.61 -13.22
N PRO A 97 -27.15 -9.91 -13.86
CA PRO A 97 -27.43 -11.25 -14.35
C PRO A 97 -26.50 -11.60 -15.52
N THR A 98 -26.08 -12.86 -15.61
CA THR A 98 -25.18 -13.35 -16.65
C THR A 98 -25.71 -13.08 -18.07
N PRO A 99 -24.90 -12.52 -19.01
CA PRO A 99 -25.42 -12.10 -20.30
C PRO A 99 -25.81 -13.21 -21.28
N SER A 100 -25.22 -14.41 -21.25
CA SER A 100 -25.68 -15.62 -21.98
C SER A 100 -24.62 -16.72 -22.14
N ALA A 101 -23.33 -16.46 -21.88
CA ALA A 101 -22.27 -17.46 -22.01
C ALA A 101 -21.52 -17.63 -20.69
N GLU A 102 -21.51 -18.86 -20.18
CA GLU A 102 -20.71 -19.28 -19.03
C GLU A 102 -19.22 -19.23 -19.44
N ASN A 103 -18.37 -18.63 -18.62
CA ASN A 103 -16.93 -18.57 -18.87
C ASN A 103 -16.36 -19.99 -18.72
N GLU A 104 -15.67 -20.49 -19.74
CA GLU A 104 -15.07 -21.84 -19.70
C GLU A 104 -14.09 -22.00 -18.53
N LYS A 105 -13.44 -20.92 -18.06
CA LYS A 105 -12.59 -20.94 -16.87
C LYS A 105 -13.41 -21.23 -15.60
N LEU A 106 -14.52 -20.52 -15.39
CA LEU A 106 -15.43 -20.78 -14.26
C LEU A 106 -15.94 -22.22 -14.32
N LYS A 107 -16.40 -22.67 -15.48
CA LYS A 107 -16.90 -24.05 -15.66
C LYS A 107 -15.84 -25.10 -15.35
N ASN A 108 -14.59 -24.87 -15.75
CA ASN A 108 -13.47 -25.75 -15.40
C ASN A 108 -13.25 -25.77 -13.88
N TYR A 109 -13.21 -24.60 -13.22
CA TYR A 109 -13.07 -24.54 -11.76
C TYR A 109 -14.21 -25.23 -11.02
N LEU A 110 -15.46 -25.09 -11.47
CA LEU A 110 -16.60 -25.81 -10.90
C LEU A 110 -16.44 -27.34 -11.00
N GLN A 111 -15.87 -27.84 -12.12
CA GLN A 111 -15.59 -29.27 -12.30
C GLN A 111 -14.45 -29.76 -11.39
N ILE A 112 -13.40 -28.95 -11.24
CA ILE A 112 -12.26 -29.24 -10.35
C ILE A 112 -12.73 -29.31 -8.90
N ILE A 113 -13.46 -28.30 -8.43
CA ILE A 113 -14.02 -28.26 -7.07
C ILE A 113 -14.92 -29.47 -6.81
N ALA A 114 -15.76 -29.84 -7.78
CA ALA A 114 -16.63 -31.02 -7.65
C ALA A 114 -15.84 -32.34 -7.57
N SER A 115 -14.68 -32.42 -8.22
CA SER A 115 -13.85 -33.64 -8.29
C SER A 115 -12.84 -33.76 -7.14
N HIS A 116 -12.53 -32.66 -6.45
CA HIS A 116 -11.49 -32.56 -5.42
C HIS A 116 -12.05 -32.07 -4.07
N GLN A 117 -13.27 -32.49 -3.72
CA GLN A 117 -13.95 -32.06 -2.48
C GLN A 117 -13.18 -32.37 -1.20
N ALA A 118 -12.33 -33.42 -1.18
CA ALA A 118 -11.58 -33.79 0.00
C ALA A 118 -10.48 -32.77 0.29
N GLU A 119 -9.74 -32.38 -0.74
CA GLU A 119 -8.65 -31.41 -0.71
C GLU A 119 -9.18 -30.03 -0.28
N PHE A 120 -10.27 -29.55 -0.91
CA PHE A 120 -10.92 -28.30 -0.53
C PHE A 120 -11.46 -28.30 0.91
N LYS A 121 -11.88 -29.47 1.40
CA LYS A 121 -12.36 -29.60 2.78
C LYS A 121 -11.21 -29.59 3.78
N GLU A 122 -10.10 -30.24 3.45
CA GLU A 122 -8.89 -30.29 4.29
C GLU A 122 -8.32 -28.89 4.49
N THR A 123 -8.14 -28.13 3.41
CA THR A 123 -7.69 -26.73 3.46
C THR A 123 -8.55 -25.84 4.36
N LEU A 124 -9.84 -26.12 4.50
CA LEU A 124 -10.75 -25.38 5.37
C LEU A 124 -10.79 -25.87 6.83
N ASN A 125 -10.13 -26.97 7.18
CA ASN A 125 -10.14 -27.54 8.54
C ASN A 125 -8.81 -27.37 9.29
N ASP A 126 -7.74 -26.94 8.63
CA ASP A 126 -6.42 -26.79 9.28
C ASP A 126 -6.32 -25.55 10.19
N ASN A 127 -7.31 -24.64 10.15
CA ASN A 127 -7.33 -23.42 10.96
C ASN A 127 -8.45 -23.47 12.03
N ASP A 128 -8.06 -23.57 13.31
CA ASP A 128 -8.96 -23.65 14.48
C ASP A 128 -9.72 -22.33 14.79
N ASP A 129 -9.44 -21.24 14.06
CA ASP A 129 -10.05 -19.92 14.27
C ASP A 129 -10.90 -19.49 13.05
N PHE A 130 -12.14 -19.97 13.02
CA PHE A 130 -13.09 -19.74 11.92
C PHE A 130 -13.50 -18.26 11.80
N SER A 131 -12.69 -17.41 11.16
CA SER A 131 -13.11 -16.10 10.64
C SER A 131 -12.19 -15.39 9.63
N SER A 132 -10.97 -15.86 9.35
CA SER A 132 -9.98 -15.05 8.62
C SER A 132 -10.12 -15.16 7.09
N THR A 133 -9.66 -14.13 6.39
CA THR A 133 -9.59 -14.08 4.92
C THR A 133 -8.52 -14.99 4.33
N GLU A 134 -7.60 -15.50 5.14
CA GLU A 134 -6.47 -16.35 4.74
C GLU A 134 -6.96 -17.69 4.18
N ASP A 135 -7.99 -18.29 4.79
CA ASP A 135 -8.61 -19.54 4.29
C ASP A 135 -9.06 -19.41 2.83
N PHE A 136 -9.53 -18.22 2.42
CA PHE A 136 -9.96 -18.01 1.04
C PHE A 136 -8.78 -17.89 0.07
N ASN A 137 -7.64 -17.38 0.52
CA ASN A 137 -6.42 -17.31 -0.28
C ASN A 137 -5.86 -18.71 -0.51
N ASP A 138 -5.86 -19.56 0.52
CA ASP A 138 -5.49 -20.97 0.38
C ASP A 138 -6.40 -21.72 -0.60
N LEU A 139 -7.71 -21.46 -0.55
CA LEU A 139 -8.64 -22.01 -1.56
C LEU A 139 -8.34 -21.51 -2.98
N VAL A 140 -7.93 -20.26 -3.14
CA VAL A 140 -7.52 -19.70 -4.44
C VAL A 140 -6.27 -20.43 -4.94
N TYR A 141 -5.23 -20.52 -4.12
CA TYR A 141 -3.98 -21.21 -4.50
C TYR A 141 -4.21 -22.70 -4.78
N LEU A 142 -5.00 -23.40 -3.97
CA LEU A 142 -5.38 -24.79 -4.21
C LEU A 142 -6.10 -24.96 -5.55
N LEU A 143 -7.11 -24.12 -5.83
CA LEU A 143 -7.86 -24.19 -7.07
C LEU A 143 -6.96 -23.95 -8.29
N LEU A 144 -6.08 -22.96 -8.19
CA LEU A 144 -5.12 -22.63 -9.22
C LEU A 144 -4.14 -23.78 -9.47
N ALA A 145 -3.58 -24.37 -8.41
CA ALA A 145 -2.67 -25.51 -8.48
C ALA A 145 -3.33 -26.74 -9.13
N LEU A 146 -4.56 -27.10 -8.69
CA LEU A 146 -5.32 -28.21 -9.26
C LEU A 146 -5.71 -27.97 -10.73
N SER A 147 -5.87 -26.72 -11.14
CA SER A 147 -6.13 -26.37 -12.54
C SER A 147 -4.90 -26.47 -13.45
N GLY A 148 -3.69 -26.52 -12.88
CA GLY A 148 -2.43 -26.55 -13.60
C GLY A 148 -2.08 -25.24 -14.33
N ASN A 149 -2.74 -24.13 -13.99
CA ASN A 149 -2.58 -22.82 -14.66
C ASN A 149 -2.27 -21.68 -13.66
N ASP A 150 -1.89 -21.99 -12.43
CA ASP A 150 -1.55 -21.03 -11.38
C ASP A 150 -0.64 -19.88 -11.84
N ARG A 151 0.53 -20.22 -12.40
CA ARG A 151 1.49 -19.22 -12.87
C ARG A 151 0.96 -18.42 -14.05
N GLU A 152 0.20 -19.04 -14.95
CA GLU A 152 -0.37 -18.36 -16.12
C GLU A 152 -1.41 -17.32 -15.69
N VAL A 153 -2.33 -17.70 -14.81
CA VAL A 153 -3.40 -16.82 -14.33
C VAL A 153 -2.83 -15.64 -13.53
N LEU A 154 -1.93 -15.90 -12.58
CA LEU A 154 -1.32 -14.86 -11.74
C LEU A 154 -0.48 -13.90 -12.58
N MET A 155 0.37 -14.41 -13.47
CA MET A 155 1.22 -13.55 -14.32
C MET A 155 0.40 -12.76 -15.33
N GLN A 156 -0.65 -13.34 -15.91
CA GLN A 156 -1.52 -12.63 -16.84
C GLN A 156 -2.30 -11.52 -16.13
N PHE A 157 -2.80 -11.77 -14.91
CA PHE A 157 -3.41 -10.74 -14.07
C PHE A 157 -2.45 -9.60 -13.81
N CYS A 158 -1.24 -9.90 -13.35
CA CYS A 158 -0.23 -8.88 -13.08
C CYS A 158 0.15 -8.10 -14.33
N GLN A 159 0.30 -8.78 -15.48
CA GLN A 159 0.56 -8.10 -16.75
C GLN A 159 -0.57 -7.12 -17.11
N LEU A 160 -1.83 -7.52 -17.01
CA LEU A 160 -2.96 -6.63 -17.29
C LEU A 160 -3.03 -5.44 -16.33
N VAL A 161 -2.72 -5.64 -15.05
CA VAL A 161 -2.62 -4.54 -14.08
C VAL A 161 -1.55 -3.55 -14.51
N ASN A 162 -0.39 -4.04 -14.94
CA ASN A 162 0.73 -3.21 -15.39
C ASN A 162 0.44 -2.48 -16.71
N GLU A 163 -0.40 -3.06 -17.57
CA GLU A 163 -0.86 -2.41 -18.81
C GLU A 163 -1.93 -1.34 -18.56
N GLU A 164 -2.85 -1.58 -17.61
CA GLU A 164 -3.89 -0.61 -17.24
C GLU A 164 -3.37 0.50 -16.31
N HIS A 165 -2.35 0.21 -15.49
CA HIS A 165 -1.76 1.13 -14.53
C HIS A 165 -0.24 0.93 -14.42
N SER A 166 0.50 1.52 -15.37
CA SER A 166 1.95 1.59 -15.31
C SER A 166 2.42 2.63 -14.29
N VAL A 167 3.46 2.29 -13.53
CA VAL A 167 4.10 3.23 -12.59
C VAL A 167 5.03 4.14 -13.38
N LYS A 168 4.67 5.43 -13.45
CA LYS A 168 5.36 6.40 -14.31
C LYS A 168 6.79 6.65 -13.85
N VAL A 169 7.72 6.67 -14.81
CA VAL A 169 9.13 6.96 -14.55
C VAL A 169 9.39 8.47 -14.64
N LYS A 170 9.56 9.12 -13.49
CA LYS A 170 9.87 10.56 -13.41
C LYS A 170 11.30 10.83 -13.93
N ALA A 171 11.42 11.77 -14.86
CA ALA A 171 12.72 12.25 -15.33
C ALA A 171 13.41 13.09 -14.23
N PRO A 172 14.75 13.03 -14.12
CA PRO A 172 15.50 13.90 -13.21
C PRO A 172 15.31 15.38 -13.51
N ARG A 173 15.41 16.21 -12.47
CA ARG A 173 15.51 17.67 -12.64
C ARG A 173 16.80 18.01 -13.42
N PRO A 174 16.76 18.96 -14.37
CA PRO A 174 17.97 19.41 -15.06
C PRO A 174 19.06 19.85 -14.07
N GLY A 175 20.28 19.32 -14.23
CA GLY A 175 21.41 19.67 -13.36
C GLY A 175 21.42 19.00 -11.98
N ALA A 176 20.64 17.93 -11.78
CA ALA A 176 20.66 17.14 -10.55
C ALA A 176 22.10 16.66 -10.21
N LYS A 177 22.54 16.95 -8.98
CA LYS A 177 23.92 16.69 -8.53
C LYS A 177 24.31 15.20 -8.50
N TYR A 178 23.33 14.31 -8.38
CA TYR A 178 23.55 12.86 -8.39
C TYR A 178 23.77 12.29 -9.80
N CYS A 179 23.44 13.04 -10.86
CA CYS A 179 23.72 12.63 -12.24
C CYS A 179 25.20 12.82 -12.56
N THR A 180 26.03 11.89 -12.11
CA THR A 180 27.49 11.95 -12.17
C THR A 180 28.09 11.20 -13.36
N ILE A 181 27.32 10.34 -14.02
CA ILE A 181 27.77 9.49 -15.12
C ILE A 181 27.19 10.03 -16.44
N LYS A 182 28.03 10.25 -17.44
CA LYS A 182 27.56 10.61 -18.79
C LYS A 182 27.10 9.34 -19.52
N PRO A 183 25.84 9.25 -20.02
CA PRO A 183 25.38 8.10 -20.80
C PRO A 183 26.22 7.90 -22.07
N GLN A 184 26.60 6.65 -22.34
CA GLN A 184 27.21 6.20 -23.60
C GLN A 184 26.21 5.44 -24.48
N PHE A 185 24.94 5.46 -24.08
CA PHE A 185 23.79 4.92 -24.78
C PHE A 185 22.76 6.04 -24.98
N LYS A 186 21.75 5.82 -25.81
CA LYS A 186 20.66 6.76 -26.07
C LYS A 186 19.61 6.70 -24.96
N ASP A 187 19.05 7.86 -24.59
CA ASP A 187 17.90 7.92 -23.68
C ASP A 187 16.74 7.07 -24.24
N PRO A 188 16.24 6.05 -23.52
CA PRO A 188 15.17 5.19 -23.99
C PRO A 188 13.88 5.91 -24.38
N ARG A 189 13.65 7.13 -23.88
CA ARG A 189 12.48 7.96 -24.23
C ARG A 189 12.41 8.34 -25.71
N ILE A 190 13.48 8.18 -26.49
CA ILE A 190 13.40 8.36 -27.94
C ILE A 190 12.47 7.36 -28.64
N TRP A 191 12.13 6.24 -27.97
CA TRP A 191 11.21 5.22 -28.45
C TRP A 191 9.82 5.31 -27.82
N ALA A 192 9.47 6.42 -27.15
CA ALA A 192 8.17 6.59 -26.50
C ALA A 192 6.97 6.34 -27.46
N ASP A 193 7.09 6.77 -28.73
CA ASP A 193 6.05 6.55 -29.75
C ASP A 193 5.91 5.09 -30.19
N ASP A 194 6.88 4.23 -29.85
CA ASP A 194 6.88 2.80 -30.14
C ASP A 194 6.43 1.94 -28.96
N GLU A 195 6.36 2.50 -27.75
CA GLU A 195 5.95 1.77 -26.55
C GLU A 195 4.54 1.18 -26.70
N GLY A 196 4.37 -0.06 -26.24
CA GLY A 196 3.11 -0.81 -26.32
C GLY A 196 2.80 -1.43 -27.68
N LYS A 197 3.52 -1.09 -28.75
CA LYS A 197 3.37 -1.76 -30.06
C LYS A 197 3.85 -3.21 -29.99
N THR A 198 3.24 -4.10 -30.77
CA THR A 198 3.65 -5.51 -30.88
C THR A 198 5.10 -5.64 -31.34
N SER A 199 5.93 -6.35 -30.58
CA SER A 199 7.36 -6.54 -30.90
C SER A 199 7.57 -7.29 -32.22
N ALA A 200 6.78 -8.34 -32.46
CA ALA A 200 6.86 -9.16 -33.68
C ALA A 200 6.62 -8.35 -34.97
N ASP A 201 5.80 -7.30 -34.89
CA ASP A 201 5.47 -6.43 -36.02
C ASP A 201 6.52 -5.31 -36.23
N ASN A 202 7.43 -5.10 -35.26
CA ASN A 202 8.38 -3.99 -35.25
C ASN A 202 9.85 -4.45 -35.03
N PRO A 203 10.35 -5.43 -35.81
CA PRO A 203 11.65 -6.07 -35.55
C PRO A 203 12.85 -5.13 -35.65
N ALA A 204 12.80 -4.10 -36.51
CA ALA A 204 13.88 -3.12 -36.63
C ALA A 204 14.01 -2.23 -35.39
N THR A 205 12.87 -1.81 -34.82
CA THR A 205 12.84 -1.03 -33.57
C THR A 205 13.32 -1.87 -32.40
N VAL A 206 12.85 -3.11 -32.28
CA VAL A 206 13.32 -4.08 -31.26
C VAL A 206 14.83 -4.28 -31.35
N GLN A 207 15.38 -4.44 -32.55
CA GLN A 207 16.82 -4.58 -32.75
C GLN A 207 17.59 -3.32 -32.31
N ALA A 208 17.08 -2.12 -32.64
CA ALA A 208 17.71 -0.87 -32.24
C ALA A 208 17.69 -0.65 -30.73
N ILE A 209 16.57 -0.95 -30.06
CA ILE A 209 16.46 -0.89 -28.61
C ILE A 209 17.40 -1.90 -27.97
N SER A 210 17.43 -3.14 -28.47
CA SER A 210 18.31 -4.18 -27.94
C SER A 210 19.79 -3.82 -28.04
N GLN A 211 20.23 -3.22 -29.15
CA GLN A 211 21.60 -2.70 -29.28
C GLN A 211 21.90 -1.58 -28.27
N ASN A 212 20.93 -0.71 -28.00
CA ASN A 212 21.06 0.34 -26.98
C ASN A 212 21.14 -0.25 -25.56
N ASN A 213 20.32 -1.26 -25.28
CA ASN A 213 20.34 -1.98 -24.01
C ASN A 213 21.70 -2.66 -23.78
N GLN A 214 22.34 -3.23 -24.82
CA GLN A 214 23.69 -3.77 -24.69
C GLN A 214 24.71 -2.69 -24.29
N GLN A 215 24.65 -1.50 -24.87
CA GLN A 215 25.52 -0.38 -24.48
C GLN A 215 25.27 0.06 -23.03
N MET A 216 24.01 0.05 -22.61
CA MET A 216 23.60 0.35 -21.23
C MET A 216 24.15 -0.68 -20.24
N ILE A 217 24.03 -1.97 -20.56
CA ILE A 217 24.59 -3.08 -19.77
C ILE A 217 26.12 -2.96 -19.72
N ASP A 218 26.79 -2.76 -20.86
CA ASP A 218 28.25 -2.61 -20.93
C ASP A 218 28.75 -1.49 -20.02
N GLN A 219 28.06 -0.34 -20.04
CA GLN A 219 28.42 0.80 -19.22
C GLN A 219 28.14 0.56 -17.73
N PHE A 220 27.03 -0.11 -17.39
CA PHE A 220 26.73 -0.50 -16.02
C PHE A 220 27.82 -1.42 -15.46
N ILE A 221 28.18 -2.48 -16.18
CA ILE A 221 29.20 -3.45 -15.77
C ILE A 221 30.56 -2.76 -15.53
N ALA A 222 30.90 -1.76 -16.35
CA ALA A 222 32.14 -0.99 -16.19
C ALA A 222 32.09 0.07 -15.07
N SER A 223 30.91 0.34 -14.50
CA SER A 223 30.71 1.39 -13.49
C SER A 223 31.07 0.93 -12.07
N ALA A 224 31.33 1.89 -11.17
CA ALA A 224 31.54 1.61 -9.76
C ALA A 224 30.31 0.93 -9.11
N ASP A 225 29.11 1.25 -9.59
CA ASP A 225 27.84 0.69 -9.10
C ASP A 225 27.76 -0.84 -9.32
N SER A 226 28.37 -1.37 -10.38
CA SER A 226 28.47 -2.82 -10.61
C SER A 226 29.62 -3.49 -9.85
N GLN A 227 30.73 -2.77 -9.66
CA GLN A 227 31.96 -3.32 -9.06
C GLN A 227 31.83 -3.68 -7.57
N LEU A 228 30.83 -3.15 -6.88
CA LEU A 228 30.54 -3.46 -5.47
C LEU A 228 30.05 -4.90 -5.25
N MET A 229 29.58 -5.59 -6.29
CA MET A 229 28.84 -6.84 -6.15
C MET A 229 29.60 -8.10 -6.60
N GLY A 230 30.65 -7.96 -7.42
CA GLY A 230 31.28 -9.10 -8.10
C GLY A 230 30.35 -9.80 -9.11
N ASP A 231 30.93 -10.64 -9.96
CA ASP A 231 30.26 -11.45 -11.00
C ASP A 231 29.54 -10.69 -12.14
N ASP A 232 30.35 -10.04 -12.99
CA ASP A 232 29.89 -9.35 -14.21
C ASP A 232 29.13 -10.24 -15.19
N LYS A 233 29.43 -11.55 -15.22
CA LYS A 233 28.80 -12.47 -16.17
C LYS A 233 27.35 -12.70 -15.81
N THR A 234 27.06 -12.91 -14.53
CA THR A 234 25.70 -13.12 -14.06
C THR A 234 24.88 -11.83 -14.15
N ALA A 235 25.46 -10.69 -13.78
CA ALA A 235 24.81 -9.39 -13.95
C ALA A 235 24.42 -9.12 -15.42
N ARG A 236 25.32 -9.39 -16.37
CA ARG A 236 25.01 -9.27 -17.80
C ARG A 236 23.86 -10.19 -18.22
N ARG A 237 23.86 -11.45 -17.77
CA ARG A 237 22.81 -12.41 -18.10
C ARG A 237 21.43 -11.95 -17.59
N ILE A 238 21.36 -11.53 -16.33
CA ILE A 238 20.13 -11.03 -15.70
C ILE A 238 19.59 -9.82 -16.47
N LEU A 239 20.43 -8.82 -16.71
CA LEU A 239 20.00 -7.60 -17.40
C LEU A 239 19.65 -7.85 -18.86
N ASP A 240 20.31 -8.79 -19.54
CA ASP A 240 19.94 -9.18 -20.90
C ASP A 240 18.58 -9.91 -20.94
N GLN A 241 18.32 -10.78 -19.96
CA GLN A 241 17.01 -11.42 -19.82
C GLN A 241 15.92 -10.37 -19.52
N PHE A 242 16.17 -9.45 -18.60
CA PHE A 242 15.23 -8.38 -18.27
C PHE A 242 14.98 -7.44 -19.47
N LEU A 243 16.03 -6.81 -19.99
CA LEU A 243 15.90 -5.73 -20.97
C LEU A 243 15.55 -6.22 -22.38
N ASN A 244 16.04 -7.40 -22.79
CA ASN A 244 15.91 -7.84 -24.18
C ASN A 244 14.92 -9.00 -24.33
N HIS A 245 14.75 -9.86 -23.33
CA HIS A 245 13.88 -11.03 -23.44
C HIS A 245 12.53 -10.87 -22.74
N PHE A 246 12.47 -10.06 -21.68
CA PHE A 246 11.24 -9.77 -20.96
C PHE A 246 10.59 -8.49 -21.50
N MET A 247 11.29 -7.35 -21.44
CA MET A 247 10.74 -6.04 -21.84
C MET A 247 10.42 -5.91 -23.34
N LEU A 248 11.00 -6.76 -24.20
CA LEU A 248 10.76 -6.73 -25.64
C LEU A 248 10.01 -7.97 -26.14
N LYS A 249 9.51 -8.85 -25.26
CA LYS A 249 8.93 -10.16 -25.65
C LYS A 249 7.72 -10.03 -26.55
N ASN A 250 6.71 -9.31 -26.08
CA ASN A 250 5.37 -9.25 -26.69
C ASN A 250 5.06 -7.85 -27.21
N LYS A 251 5.25 -6.85 -26.35
CA LYS A 251 5.14 -5.43 -26.66
C LYS A 251 6.49 -4.76 -26.45
N ILE A 252 6.72 -3.67 -27.15
CA ILE A 252 7.91 -2.85 -26.95
C ILE A 252 7.77 -2.10 -25.63
N CYS A 253 8.63 -2.43 -24.68
CA CYS A 253 8.83 -1.68 -23.45
C CYS A 253 10.31 -1.32 -23.28
N THR A 254 10.57 -0.25 -22.54
CA THR A 254 11.89 0.25 -22.17
C THR A 254 11.98 0.43 -20.66
N VAL A 255 13.17 0.66 -20.12
CA VAL A 255 13.37 0.93 -18.68
C VAL A 255 12.64 2.17 -18.16
N THR A 256 12.08 3.00 -19.06
CA THR A 256 11.26 4.16 -18.70
C THR A 256 9.76 3.94 -18.85
N THR A 257 9.31 2.77 -19.33
CA THR A 257 7.89 2.50 -19.59
C THR A 257 7.10 2.29 -18.30
N ASN A 258 7.65 1.53 -17.35
CA ASN A 258 6.96 1.17 -16.13
C ASN A 258 7.96 0.80 -15.03
N LEU A 259 7.95 1.54 -13.93
CA LEU A 259 8.86 1.35 -12.81
C LEU A 259 8.62 0.04 -12.03
N ALA A 260 7.42 -0.56 -12.16
CA ALA A 260 7.09 -1.86 -11.57
C ALA A 260 7.61 -3.06 -12.38
N ALA A 261 8.13 -2.84 -13.60
CA ALA A 261 8.58 -3.92 -14.48
C ALA A 261 9.67 -4.83 -13.88
N PRO A 262 10.66 -4.33 -13.10
CA PRO A 262 11.62 -5.19 -12.40
C PRO A 262 10.93 -6.18 -11.45
N ASN A 263 9.85 -5.76 -10.79
CA ASN A 263 9.14 -6.57 -9.81
C ASN A 263 8.44 -7.78 -10.45
N ILE A 264 7.75 -7.54 -11.58
CA ILE A 264 7.13 -8.61 -12.37
C ILE A 264 8.18 -9.59 -12.89
N PHE A 265 9.33 -9.06 -13.34
CA PHE A 265 10.42 -9.89 -13.84
C PHE A 265 11.03 -10.76 -12.72
N PHE A 266 11.29 -10.16 -11.56
CA PHE A 266 11.77 -10.84 -10.35
C PHE A 266 10.88 -12.03 -10.02
N ALA A 267 9.61 -11.76 -9.77
CA ALA A 267 8.67 -12.77 -9.34
C ALA A 267 8.36 -13.80 -10.45
N GLY A 268 8.47 -13.40 -11.72
CA GLY A 268 8.37 -14.31 -12.87
C GLY A 268 9.59 -15.20 -13.13
N THR A 269 10.72 -15.02 -12.41
CA THR A 269 11.98 -15.74 -12.68
C THR A 269 12.64 -16.39 -11.46
N LEU A 270 11.94 -16.43 -10.32
CA LEU A 270 12.40 -17.01 -9.04
C LEU A 270 13.01 -18.42 -9.17
N ASP A 271 12.42 -19.30 -9.99
CA ASP A 271 12.93 -20.68 -10.15
C ASP A 271 14.24 -20.80 -10.96
N GLN A 272 14.74 -19.69 -11.53
CA GLN A 272 15.78 -19.73 -12.57
C GLN A 272 17.09 -19.07 -12.17
N ILE A 273 17.05 -18.18 -11.18
CA ILE A 273 18.16 -17.32 -10.77
C ILE A 273 18.05 -17.12 -9.27
N ASP A 274 19.19 -17.13 -8.58
CA ASP A 274 19.32 -16.75 -7.17
C ASP A 274 18.65 -15.38 -6.92
N GLU A 275 17.67 -15.38 -6.02
CA GLU A 275 16.75 -14.29 -5.76
C GLU A 275 17.44 -13.05 -5.19
N ASP A 276 18.31 -13.22 -4.19
CA ASP A 276 19.11 -12.15 -3.59
C ASP A 276 19.96 -11.47 -4.67
N LEU A 277 20.61 -12.29 -5.51
CA LEU A 277 21.41 -11.81 -6.61
C LEU A 277 20.54 -11.08 -7.63
N LEU A 278 19.37 -11.60 -7.97
CA LEU A 278 18.46 -10.99 -8.94
C LEU A 278 17.99 -9.61 -8.47
N SER A 279 17.47 -9.51 -7.25
CA SER A 279 17.03 -8.25 -6.63
C SER A 279 18.18 -7.25 -6.61
N ALA A 280 19.33 -7.64 -6.04
CA ALA A 280 20.49 -6.76 -5.93
C ALA A 280 20.98 -6.26 -7.30
N LYS A 281 20.98 -7.08 -8.36
CA LYS A 281 21.40 -6.63 -9.70
C LYS A 281 20.39 -5.67 -10.34
N LEU A 282 19.09 -5.89 -10.16
CA LEU A 282 18.07 -4.99 -10.68
C LEU A 282 18.08 -3.64 -9.95
N SER A 283 18.11 -3.64 -8.62
CA SER A 283 18.17 -2.42 -7.80
C SER A 283 19.40 -1.57 -8.12
N ASN A 284 20.59 -2.17 -8.13
CA ASN A 284 21.82 -1.45 -8.46
C ASN A 284 21.84 -0.92 -9.90
N PHE A 285 21.21 -1.63 -10.84
CA PHE A 285 21.08 -1.15 -12.20
C PHE A 285 20.22 0.12 -12.26
N TYR A 286 19.13 0.22 -11.51
CA TYR A 286 18.33 1.45 -11.43
C TYR A 286 19.04 2.59 -10.70
N VAL A 287 19.87 2.28 -9.69
CA VAL A 287 20.79 3.27 -9.08
C VAL A 287 21.73 3.84 -10.15
N PHE A 288 22.35 2.99 -10.96
CA PHE A 288 23.16 3.42 -12.10
C PHE A 288 22.37 4.27 -13.11
N LEU A 289 21.13 3.89 -13.43
CA LEU A 289 20.26 4.69 -14.29
C LEU A 289 19.99 6.07 -13.69
N SER A 290 19.97 6.22 -12.36
CA SER A 290 19.84 7.52 -11.71
C SER A 290 21.10 8.37 -11.86
N HIS A 291 22.28 7.75 -11.75
CA HIS A 291 23.56 8.42 -11.97
C HIS A 291 23.78 8.85 -13.42
N THR A 292 23.14 8.17 -14.38
CA THR A 292 23.16 8.53 -15.80
C THR A 292 22.10 9.57 -16.20
N GLY A 293 21.15 9.86 -15.29
CA GLY A 293 20.07 10.81 -15.53
C GLY A 293 18.89 10.24 -16.33
N ILE A 294 18.79 8.92 -16.45
CA ILE A 294 17.65 8.26 -17.10
C ILE A 294 16.44 8.20 -16.18
N VAL A 295 16.65 7.88 -14.90
CA VAL A 295 15.61 7.88 -13.86
C VAL A 295 15.98 8.81 -12.72
N SER A 296 15.02 9.29 -11.93
CA SER A 296 15.33 10.03 -10.71
C SER A 296 15.89 9.13 -9.61
N GLN A 297 16.58 9.72 -8.61
CA GLN A 297 17.07 8.94 -7.47
C GLN A 297 15.92 8.35 -6.63
N SER A 298 14.77 9.03 -6.52
CA SER A 298 13.59 8.46 -5.84
C SER A 298 13.07 7.26 -6.61
N ALA A 299 12.95 7.35 -7.94
CA ALA A 299 12.52 6.21 -8.76
C ALA A 299 13.46 4.99 -8.64
N ALA A 300 14.76 5.20 -8.42
CA ALA A 300 15.68 4.10 -8.15
C ALA A 300 15.48 3.47 -6.76
N ARG A 301 15.09 4.26 -5.75
CA ARG A 301 14.72 3.75 -4.42
C ARG A 301 13.40 3.00 -4.47
N ASP A 302 12.38 3.56 -5.12
CA ASP A 302 11.08 2.92 -5.30
C ASP A 302 11.25 1.51 -5.89
N VAL A 303 12.12 1.32 -6.89
CA VAL A 303 12.42 -0.01 -7.46
C VAL A 303 13.03 -0.96 -6.44
N ALA A 304 13.95 -0.48 -5.60
CA ALA A 304 14.55 -1.30 -4.55
C ALA A 304 13.48 -1.69 -3.51
N ASP A 305 12.70 -0.72 -3.03
CA ASP A 305 11.63 -0.93 -2.05
C ASP A 305 10.58 -1.93 -2.57
N TYR A 306 10.23 -1.86 -3.86
CA TYR A 306 9.32 -2.82 -4.50
C TYR A 306 9.87 -4.24 -4.54
N LEU A 307 11.15 -4.40 -4.88
CA LEU A 307 11.80 -5.70 -4.93
C LEU A 307 11.96 -6.30 -3.52
N ASP A 308 12.30 -5.48 -2.53
CA ASP A 308 12.42 -5.89 -1.13
C ASP A 308 11.06 -6.30 -0.57
N THR A 309 10.01 -5.50 -0.77
CA THR A 309 8.64 -5.86 -0.37
C THR A 309 8.20 -7.20 -0.96
N SER A 310 8.55 -7.44 -2.23
CA SER A 310 8.17 -8.67 -2.91
C SER A 310 8.97 -9.87 -2.44
N TYR A 311 10.23 -9.66 -2.11
CA TYR A 311 11.06 -10.66 -1.45
C TYR A 311 10.47 -11.04 -0.09
N ASP A 312 10.08 -10.05 0.73
CA ASP A 312 9.46 -10.28 2.03
C ASP A 312 8.12 -11.03 1.93
N ILE A 313 7.31 -10.75 0.90
CA ILE A 313 6.06 -11.51 0.68
C ILE A 313 6.34 -12.97 0.30
N ILE A 314 7.40 -13.26 -0.46
CA ILE A 314 7.69 -14.61 -0.96
C ILE A 314 8.45 -15.44 0.08
N TYR A 315 9.45 -14.83 0.69
CA TYR A 315 10.49 -15.49 1.49
C TYR A 315 10.59 -14.95 2.90
N GLY A 316 9.95 -13.82 3.19
CA GLY A 316 9.76 -13.43 4.57
C GLY A 316 9.12 -14.62 5.26
N GLU A 317 9.83 -15.17 6.25
CA GLU A 317 9.19 -16.19 7.04
C GLU A 317 7.89 -15.55 7.57
N PRO A 318 6.73 -16.24 7.53
CA PRO A 318 5.70 -15.87 8.49
C PRO A 318 6.45 -15.82 9.80
N GLU A 319 6.36 -14.75 10.59
CA GLU A 319 6.99 -14.77 11.90
C GLU A 319 6.50 -16.06 12.58
N LEU A 320 7.34 -17.10 12.54
CA LEU A 320 7.28 -18.17 13.48
C LEU A 320 7.35 -17.36 14.75
N ALA A 321 6.26 -17.34 15.51
CA ALA A 321 6.35 -17.03 16.92
C ALA A 321 7.50 -17.90 17.40
N MET A 322 8.70 -17.31 17.47
CA MET A 322 9.91 -18.07 17.68
C MET A 322 9.67 -18.76 19.01
N PRO A 323 9.80 -20.09 19.09
CA PRO A 323 9.99 -20.67 20.39
C PRO A 323 11.23 -19.98 20.96
N GLU A 324 11.07 -19.35 22.12
CA GLU A 324 12.17 -18.74 22.88
C GLU A 324 13.29 -19.78 23.04
N ASP A 325 14.30 -19.79 22.16
CA ASP A 325 15.46 -20.68 22.29
C ASP A 325 16.77 -19.96 21.87
N ASP A 326 17.31 -19.24 22.85
CA ASP A 326 18.65 -19.44 23.45
C ASP A 326 19.93 -19.20 22.61
N TYR A 327 19.86 -18.75 21.35
CA TYR A 327 21.08 -18.45 20.56
C TYR A 327 21.43 -16.96 20.40
N GLN A 328 20.52 -16.05 20.73
CA GLN A 328 20.81 -14.61 20.74
C GLN A 328 21.26 -14.09 22.12
N ASP A 329 21.02 -14.84 23.20
CA ASP A 329 21.33 -14.41 24.57
C ASP A 329 22.84 -14.24 24.82
N SER A 330 23.74 -14.97 24.15
CA SER A 330 25.17 -14.79 24.46
C SER A 330 25.75 -13.46 23.97
N LEU A 331 25.24 -12.91 22.86
CA LEU A 331 25.72 -11.66 22.28
C LEU A 331 24.97 -10.46 22.88
N ILE A 332 23.68 -10.64 23.14
CA ILE A 332 22.82 -9.63 23.78
C ILE A 332 23.20 -9.49 25.25
N GLN A 333 23.45 -10.58 26.00
CA GLN A 333 23.84 -10.49 27.41
C GLN A 333 25.20 -9.80 27.60
N GLN A 334 26.13 -10.00 26.66
CA GLN A 334 27.42 -9.33 26.67
C GLN A 334 27.31 -7.81 26.41
N LEU A 335 26.32 -7.40 25.60
CA LEU A 335 25.98 -6.00 25.35
C LEU A 335 25.14 -5.37 26.48
N LEU A 336 24.26 -6.16 27.13
CA LEU A 336 23.42 -5.74 28.25
C LEU A 336 24.21 -5.56 29.55
N ASP A 337 25.20 -6.42 29.80
CA ASP A 337 26.10 -6.32 30.97
C ASP A 337 27.02 -5.08 30.89
N GLU A 338 27.34 -4.61 29.68
CA GLU A 338 28.15 -3.39 29.45
C GLU A 338 27.35 -2.08 29.57
N LEU A 339 26.01 -2.14 29.49
CA LEU A 339 25.15 -0.95 29.41
C LEU A 339 24.19 -0.72 30.59
N ALA A 340 24.18 -1.58 31.61
CA ALA A 340 23.34 -1.37 32.78
C ALA A 340 23.88 -0.26 33.71
N PRO A 341 23.10 0.81 33.94
CA PRO A 341 22.72 1.07 35.32
C PRO A 341 21.20 1.20 35.50
N ALA A 342 20.73 0.47 36.52
CA ALA A 342 19.47 0.57 37.25
C ALA A 342 18.16 0.34 36.46
N GLN A 343 17.79 -0.93 36.37
CA GLN A 343 16.43 -1.41 36.11
C GLN A 343 15.42 -0.78 37.09
N ALA A 344 14.30 -0.31 36.55
CA ALA A 344 13.01 -0.30 37.22
C ALA A 344 12.08 -1.25 36.45
N ASP A 345 11.45 -2.15 37.19
CA ASP A 345 10.64 -3.28 36.72
C ASP A 345 9.50 -2.88 35.78
N ILE A 346 9.40 -3.54 34.62
CA ILE A 346 8.18 -3.56 33.80
C ILE A 346 7.51 -4.94 34.01
N PRO A 347 6.30 -5.02 34.57
CA PRO A 347 5.60 -6.28 34.75
C PRO A 347 4.89 -6.71 33.45
N ALA A 348 5.12 -7.96 33.04
CA ALA A 348 4.34 -8.66 32.03
C ALA A 348 2.89 -8.90 32.51
N ASN A 349 1.92 -8.26 31.86
CA ASN A 349 0.52 -8.70 31.76
C ASN A 349 -0.30 -7.74 30.85
N VAL A 350 -0.41 -8.04 29.56
CA VAL A 350 -1.24 -7.23 28.62
C VAL A 350 -2.65 -7.83 28.41
N SER A 351 -2.93 -9.07 28.84
CA SER A 351 -4.15 -9.78 28.44
C SER A 351 -5.44 -9.46 29.23
N ASN A 352 -5.48 -8.40 30.05
CA ASN A 352 -6.70 -8.03 30.83
C ASN A 352 -6.86 -6.52 31.07
N ARG A 353 -6.30 -5.68 30.18
CA ARG A 353 -6.38 -4.22 30.34
C ARG A 353 -7.71 -3.68 29.83
N GLN A 354 -8.38 -2.86 30.64
CA GLN A 354 -9.59 -2.13 30.21
C GLN A 354 -9.18 -1.00 29.25
N LEU A 355 -9.64 -1.08 28.00
CA LEU A 355 -9.44 -0.05 26.95
C LEU A 355 -10.49 1.07 26.98
N ILE A 356 -11.33 1.04 28.01
CA ILE A 356 -12.37 2.01 28.29
C ILE A 356 -12.31 2.32 29.78
N ASN A 357 -12.38 3.60 30.12
CA ASN A 357 -12.60 4.05 31.50
C ASN A 357 -14.07 4.45 31.68
N PRO A 358 -14.91 3.60 32.32
CA PRO A 358 -16.34 3.87 32.44
C PRO A 358 -16.68 5.15 33.21
N GLN A 359 -15.78 5.63 34.08
CA GLN A 359 -16.02 6.88 34.83
C GLN A 359 -15.88 8.12 33.95
N ASN A 360 -15.03 8.05 32.93
CA ASN A 360 -14.72 9.16 32.04
C ASN A 360 -15.43 9.07 30.69
N TYR A 361 -16.15 7.97 30.43
CA TYR A 361 -16.79 7.67 29.15
C TYR A 361 -17.80 8.74 28.69
N ASP A 362 -18.58 9.28 29.62
CA ASP A 362 -19.56 10.35 29.34
C ASP A 362 -19.02 11.76 29.57
N GLN A 363 -17.71 11.92 29.78
CA GLN A 363 -17.08 13.23 29.90
C GLN A 363 -16.76 13.82 28.51
N ALA A 364 -16.49 15.12 28.48
CA ALA A 364 -15.98 15.85 27.34
C ALA A 364 -14.55 16.31 27.64
N TYR A 365 -13.69 16.21 26.63
CA TYR A 365 -12.26 16.46 26.70
C TYR A 365 -11.93 17.71 25.90
N VAL A 366 -11.36 18.71 26.56
CA VAL A 366 -10.82 19.90 25.88
C VAL A 366 -9.36 19.63 25.55
N ILE A 367 -9.04 19.54 24.27
CA ILE A 367 -7.71 19.19 23.77
C ILE A 367 -7.18 20.32 22.91
N THR A 368 -5.90 20.63 23.07
CA THR A 368 -5.17 21.49 22.12
C THR A 368 -4.31 20.63 21.23
N ALA A 369 -4.30 20.88 19.92
CA ALA A 369 -3.43 20.24 18.95
C ALA A 369 -2.61 21.30 18.20
N GLU A 370 -1.35 21.00 17.89
CA GLU A 370 -0.42 21.87 17.16
C GLU A 370 0.31 21.05 16.10
N LEU A 371 0.42 21.59 14.88
CA LEU A 371 1.25 21.01 13.83
C LEU A 371 2.72 21.20 14.19
N ALA A 372 3.48 20.10 14.30
CA ALA A 372 4.88 20.16 14.69
C ALA A 372 5.76 20.77 13.60
N ASP A 373 6.81 21.46 14.04
CA ASP A 373 7.94 21.95 13.24
C ASP A 373 7.62 22.93 12.09
N PHE A 374 6.35 23.25 11.84
CA PHE A 374 5.91 24.28 10.92
C PHE A 374 6.02 25.69 11.55
N LYS A 375 6.61 26.64 10.81
CA LYS A 375 6.77 28.04 11.25
C LYS A 375 6.17 28.99 10.21
N PRO A 376 4.84 29.05 10.07
CA PRO A 376 3.92 29.64 11.06
C PRO A 376 3.21 28.67 12.00
N LEU A 377 2.57 29.20 13.05
CA LEU A 377 1.81 28.39 14.00
C LEU A 377 0.47 27.94 13.37
N ALA A 378 0.27 26.64 13.24
CA ALA A 378 -1.03 26.04 13.00
C ALA A 378 -1.49 25.26 14.25
N SER A 379 -2.61 25.66 14.87
CA SER A 379 -3.12 25.04 16.10
C SER A 379 -4.64 25.01 16.19
N ARG A 380 -5.15 24.12 17.04
CA ARG A 380 -6.57 23.89 17.31
C ARG A 380 -6.80 23.73 18.80
N THR A 381 -7.91 24.24 19.30
CA THR A 381 -8.51 23.85 20.58
C THR A 381 -9.89 23.32 20.27
N PHE A 382 -10.16 22.07 20.62
CA PHE A 382 -11.42 21.40 20.30
C PHE A 382 -11.92 20.58 21.48
N VAL A 383 -13.19 20.17 21.40
CA VAL A 383 -13.86 19.35 22.40
C VAL A 383 -14.32 18.06 21.75
N ILE A 384 -14.00 16.92 22.36
CA ILE A 384 -14.42 15.59 21.91
C ILE A 384 -14.96 14.78 23.09
N LYS A 385 -15.80 13.77 22.83
CA LYS A 385 -16.40 12.95 23.87
C LYS A 385 -15.44 11.86 24.35
N GLY A 386 -15.45 11.53 25.64
CA GLY A 386 -14.66 10.45 26.21
C GLY A 386 -15.02 9.07 25.64
N SER A 387 -16.25 8.91 25.13
CA SER A 387 -16.71 7.70 24.47
C SER A 387 -16.15 7.52 23.07
N SER A 388 -15.55 8.56 22.49
CA SER A 388 -14.92 8.47 21.18
C SER A 388 -13.71 7.56 21.22
N THR A 389 -13.44 6.85 20.13
CA THR A 389 -12.23 6.04 20.02
C THR A 389 -11.00 6.94 19.88
N ILE A 390 -9.80 6.39 20.12
CA ILE A 390 -8.56 7.10 19.79
C ILE A 390 -8.45 7.27 18.27
N GLU A 391 -9.08 6.40 17.49
CA GLU A 391 -9.23 6.54 16.04
C GLU A 391 -10.02 7.79 15.66
N GLU A 392 -11.23 7.93 16.19
CA GLU A 392 -12.06 9.12 15.96
C GLU A 392 -11.35 10.40 16.42
N LEU A 393 -10.53 10.34 17.48
CA LEU A 393 -9.68 11.46 17.90
C LEU A 393 -8.63 11.80 16.84
N ALA A 394 -7.92 10.80 16.31
CA ALA A 394 -6.90 10.99 15.29
C ALA A 394 -7.50 11.55 13.98
N GLU A 395 -8.59 10.96 13.51
CA GLU A 395 -9.31 11.43 12.32
C GLU A 395 -9.83 12.86 12.49
N THR A 396 -10.43 13.17 13.64
CA THR A 396 -10.88 14.54 13.97
C THR A 396 -9.72 15.53 13.86
N VAL A 397 -8.52 15.16 14.34
CA VAL A 397 -7.33 16.00 14.28
C VAL A 397 -6.87 16.20 12.84
N ILE A 398 -6.72 15.12 12.08
CA ILE A 398 -6.25 15.19 10.69
C ILE A 398 -7.20 16.07 9.86
N LEU A 399 -8.51 15.83 9.95
CA LEU A 399 -9.53 16.59 9.24
C LEU A 399 -9.52 18.08 9.61
N MET A 400 -9.40 18.43 10.91
CA MET A 400 -9.38 19.85 11.31
C MET A 400 -8.09 20.58 10.90
N PHE A 401 -7.06 19.87 10.45
CA PHE A 401 -5.86 20.42 9.83
C PHE A 401 -5.89 20.34 8.29
N HIS A 402 -7.05 20.00 7.69
CA HIS A 402 -7.28 19.84 6.26
C HIS A 402 -6.58 18.64 5.61
N GLY A 403 -6.25 17.61 6.40
CA GLY A 403 -5.96 16.30 5.83
C GLY A 403 -7.24 15.58 5.38
N ASP A 404 -7.10 14.60 4.49
CA ASP A 404 -8.21 13.89 3.85
C ASP A 404 -8.31 12.39 4.22
N LEU A 405 -7.46 11.93 5.14
CA LEU A 405 -7.38 10.55 5.61
C LEU A 405 -6.98 9.55 4.50
N ALA A 406 -6.35 10.00 3.41
CA ALA A 406 -5.87 9.11 2.35
C ALA A 406 -4.68 8.24 2.78
N HIS A 407 -3.98 8.63 3.84
CA HIS A 407 -2.76 7.98 4.33
C HIS A 407 -2.92 7.34 5.71
N LEU A 408 -1.98 6.47 6.07
CA LEU A 408 -1.95 5.82 7.38
C LEU A 408 -1.62 6.82 8.51
N TYR A 409 -2.09 6.50 9.70
CA TYR A 409 -1.81 7.25 10.91
C TYR A 409 -1.72 6.36 12.15
N ASP A 410 -1.03 6.88 13.16
CA ASP A 410 -0.94 6.30 14.50
C ASP A 410 -0.99 7.40 15.56
N ALA A 411 -1.11 7.01 16.83
CA ALA A 411 -0.97 7.94 17.94
C ALA A 411 -0.09 7.36 19.05
N ILE A 412 0.69 8.22 19.70
CA ILE A 412 1.55 7.85 20.83
C ILE A 412 1.15 8.69 22.04
N ASN A 413 0.86 8.05 23.18
CA ASN A 413 0.77 8.76 24.45
C ASN A 413 2.16 8.82 25.09
N GLU A 414 2.71 10.03 25.21
CA GLU A 414 4.09 10.25 25.65
C GLU A 414 4.31 9.84 27.12
N GLN A 415 3.27 9.89 27.95
CA GLN A 415 3.36 9.56 29.37
C GLN A 415 3.28 8.06 29.61
N THR A 416 2.34 7.39 28.96
CA THR A 416 2.10 5.95 29.15
C THR A 416 2.96 5.09 28.24
N GLN A 417 3.61 5.70 27.23
CA GLN A 417 4.31 5.01 26.15
C GLN A 417 3.38 4.02 25.43
N GLU A 418 2.10 4.36 25.33
CA GLU A 418 1.14 3.59 24.54
C GLU A 418 1.23 3.98 23.08
N PHE A 419 1.37 2.97 22.23
CA PHE A 419 1.36 3.10 20.78
C PHE A 419 0.01 2.62 20.26
N TYR A 420 -0.84 3.56 19.88
CA TYR A 420 -2.15 3.32 19.30
C TYR A 420 -2.01 3.22 17.78
N THR A 421 -2.28 2.06 17.21
CA THR A 421 -2.05 1.82 15.78
C THR A 421 -3.20 1.06 15.13
N GLN A 422 -3.35 1.27 13.82
CA GLN A 422 -4.22 0.50 12.94
C GLN A 422 -3.57 -0.84 12.52
N SER A 423 -2.24 -0.95 12.62
CA SER A 423 -1.47 -2.12 12.19
C SER A 423 -1.27 -3.13 13.32
N GLU A 424 -1.25 -4.41 12.95
CA GLU A 424 -0.94 -5.48 13.89
C GLU A 424 0.56 -5.80 13.98
N ASP A 425 1.41 -5.16 13.19
CA ASP A 425 2.73 -5.74 12.87
C ASP A 425 3.91 -4.87 13.31
N PHE A 426 3.67 -3.61 13.69
CA PHE A 426 4.73 -2.68 14.07
C PHE A 426 4.51 -2.06 15.45
N VAL A 427 5.54 -2.11 16.30
CA VAL A 427 5.60 -1.40 17.59
C VAL A 427 7.00 -0.83 17.77
N PRO A 428 7.16 0.50 17.89
CA PRO A 428 8.43 1.09 18.28
C PRO A 428 8.91 0.54 19.63
N GLY A 429 10.17 0.13 19.70
CA GLY A 429 10.73 -0.59 20.85
C GLY A 429 10.48 0.10 22.20
N GLY A 430 9.94 -0.65 23.16
CA GLY A 430 9.67 -0.17 24.53
C GLY A 430 8.26 0.39 24.78
N MET A 431 7.39 0.44 23.76
CA MET A 431 6.01 0.93 23.88
C MET A 431 4.98 -0.19 24.07
N THR A 432 3.86 0.14 24.70
CA THR A 432 2.71 -0.77 24.83
C THR A 432 1.77 -0.58 23.65
N LYS A 433 1.64 -1.59 22.80
CA LYS A 433 0.71 -1.57 21.67
C LYS A 433 -0.75 -1.60 22.11
N VAL A 434 -1.57 -0.77 21.47
CA VAL A 434 -3.01 -0.70 21.70
C VAL A 434 -3.71 -0.54 20.34
N LYS A 435 -4.81 -1.29 20.11
CA LYS A 435 -5.63 -1.08 18.92
C LYS A 435 -6.38 0.25 19.03
N LEU A 436 -6.21 1.09 18.02
CA LEU A 436 -6.66 2.49 18.00
C LEU A 436 -8.21 2.62 17.93
N ASP A 437 -8.89 1.66 17.31
CA ASP A 437 -10.36 1.55 17.22
C ASP A 437 -11.02 0.98 18.49
N LEU A 438 -10.26 0.27 19.34
CA LEU A 438 -10.76 -0.32 20.59
C LEU A 438 -10.53 0.56 21.82
N ALA A 439 -9.47 1.38 21.80
CA ALA A 439 -9.20 2.33 22.87
C ALA A 439 -10.04 3.59 22.73
N THR A 440 -10.44 4.16 23.86
CA THR A 440 -11.27 5.37 23.88
C THR A 440 -10.56 6.54 24.54
N VAL A 441 -10.96 7.76 24.16
CA VAL A 441 -10.49 9.02 24.75
C VAL A 441 -10.66 9.03 26.28
N SER A 442 -11.62 8.27 26.81
CA SER A 442 -11.84 8.10 28.26
C SER A 442 -10.61 7.62 29.05
N LEU A 443 -9.65 6.97 28.39
CA LEU A 443 -8.38 6.53 28.98
C LEU A 443 -7.42 7.69 29.27
N LEU A 444 -7.58 8.83 28.60
CA LEU A 444 -6.71 9.99 28.75
C LEU A 444 -7.00 10.74 30.05
N ASN A 445 -5.96 11.37 30.59
CA ASN A 445 -5.99 12.21 31.78
C ASN A 445 -5.66 13.67 31.45
N GLU A 446 -6.04 14.59 32.33
CA GLU A 446 -5.60 15.97 32.21
C GLU A 446 -4.06 16.04 32.21
N LYS A 447 -3.51 16.84 31.29
CA LYS A 447 -2.08 17.04 31.02
C LYS A 447 -1.40 15.90 30.26
N ASP A 448 -2.14 14.88 29.84
CA ASP A 448 -1.60 13.91 28.91
C ASP A 448 -1.21 14.60 27.60
N LYS A 449 -0.14 14.09 27.00
CA LYS A 449 0.40 14.55 25.74
C LYS A 449 0.35 13.39 24.77
N LEU A 450 -0.15 13.67 23.58
CA LEU A 450 -0.19 12.70 22.52
C LEU A 450 0.50 13.27 21.30
N THR A 451 1.09 12.41 20.50
CA THR A 451 1.56 12.76 19.15
C THR A 451 0.82 11.87 18.18
N ILE A 452 0.08 12.47 17.26
CA ILE A 452 -0.53 11.76 16.13
C ILE A 452 0.42 11.91 14.94
N HIS A 453 0.79 10.78 14.34
CA HIS A 453 1.53 10.74 13.09
C HIS A 453 0.55 10.49 11.96
N TYR A 454 0.67 11.23 10.85
CA TYR A 454 -0.17 11.06 9.67
C TYR A 454 0.68 11.19 8.41
N ASP A 455 0.44 10.31 7.45
CA ASP A 455 1.23 10.18 6.22
C ASP A 455 2.71 9.92 6.53
N TYR A 456 3.12 8.65 6.54
CA TYR A 456 4.51 8.29 6.79
C TYR A 456 5.47 8.73 5.66
N GLY A 457 4.95 9.18 4.52
CA GLY A 457 5.72 9.81 3.45
C GLY A 457 6.04 11.27 3.77
N ASP A 458 5.01 12.09 3.96
CA ASP A 458 5.18 13.53 4.27
C ASP A 458 5.55 13.81 5.74
N GLY A 459 5.29 12.86 6.63
CA GLY A 459 5.72 12.83 8.02
C GLY A 459 5.02 13.88 8.89
N TRP A 460 3.70 14.02 8.78
CA TRP A 460 2.97 14.99 9.60
C TRP A 460 2.89 14.55 11.06
N GLU A 461 3.20 15.47 11.97
CA GLU A 461 3.11 15.26 13.41
C GLU A 461 2.16 16.30 14.03
N PHE A 462 1.13 15.84 14.75
CA PHE A 462 0.23 16.69 15.53
C PHE A 462 0.45 16.46 17.03
N LYS A 463 0.92 17.49 17.73
CA LYS A 463 1.19 17.45 19.17
C LYS A 463 -0.03 17.89 19.95
N LEU A 464 -0.63 16.95 20.66
CA LEU A 464 -1.84 17.09 21.44
C LEU A 464 -1.51 17.27 22.93
N HIS A 465 -2.34 18.06 23.61
CA HIS A 465 -2.31 18.20 25.05
C HIS A 465 -3.72 18.28 25.61
N VAL A 466 -4.05 17.36 26.53
CA VAL A 466 -5.35 17.31 27.20
C VAL A 466 -5.41 18.42 28.25
N GLN A 467 -6.14 19.48 27.97
CA GLN A 467 -6.19 20.66 28.84
C GLN A 467 -7.10 20.44 30.05
N LYS A 468 -8.26 19.81 29.80
CA LYS A 468 -9.32 19.70 30.80
C LYS A 468 -10.29 18.57 30.48
N ILE A 469 -10.74 17.87 31.51
CA ILE A 469 -11.83 16.90 31.44
C ILE A 469 -13.03 17.47 32.20
N GLN A 470 -14.21 17.45 31.60
CA GLN A 470 -15.42 18.03 32.19
C GLN A 470 -16.68 17.27 31.79
N PRO A 471 -17.81 17.42 32.53
CA PRO A 471 -19.06 16.78 32.13
C PRO A 471 -19.47 17.20 30.72
N ALA A 472 -19.90 16.24 29.88
CA ALA A 472 -20.44 16.55 28.57
C ALA A 472 -21.69 17.42 28.70
N THR A 473 -21.75 18.47 27.88
CA THR A 473 -22.92 19.35 27.76
C THR A 473 -23.88 18.79 26.69
N ASN A 474 -25.04 19.43 26.49
CA ASN A 474 -25.94 19.08 25.39
C ASN A 474 -25.47 19.60 24.02
N GLU A 475 -24.21 20.04 23.90
CA GLU A 475 -23.63 20.47 22.63
C GLU A 475 -23.29 19.24 21.77
N GLU A 476 -23.42 19.37 20.45
CA GLU A 476 -22.95 18.34 19.52
C GLU A 476 -21.41 18.30 19.55
N LEU A 477 -20.85 17.11 19.81
CA LEU A 477 -19.41 16.84 19.82
C LEU A 477 -19.03 15.95 18.61
N PRO A 478 -17.83 16.09 18.02
CA PRO A 478 -16.78 17.04 18.40
C PRO A 478 -17.03 18.45 17.84
N TYR A 479 -16.37 19.47 18.42
CA TYR A 479 -16.34 20.81 17.85
C TYR A 479 -15.04 21.58 18.18
N VAL A 480 -14.61 22.43 17.26
CA VAL A 480 -13.48 23.36 17.39
C VAL A 480 -13.92 24.64 18.09
N GLN A 481 -13.22 25.01 19.17
CA GLN A 481 -13.39 26.25 19.94
C GLN A 481 -12.51 27.39 19.45
N LYS A 482 -11.26 27.06 19.09
CA LYS A 482 -10.26 28.03 18.63
C LYS A 482 -9.40 27.38 17.56
N ALA A 483 -9.02 28.15 16.56
CA ALA A 483 -8.07 27.73 15.54
C ALA A 483 -7.16 28.88 15.15
N GLN A 484 -5.94 28.54 14.73
CA GLN A 484 -4.98 29.45 14.11
C GLN A 484 -4.28 28.69 12.99
N GLY A 485 -4.09 29.34 11.83
CA GLY A 485 -3.42 28.76 10.66
C GLY A 485 -4.25 27.69 9.95
N HIS A 486 -4.09 27.60 8.63
CA HIS A 486 -4.85 26.70 7.79
C HIS A 486 -4.60 25.24 8.16
N GLY A 487 -3.35 24.82 8.31
CA GLY A 487 -2.99 23.42 8.58
C GLY A 487 -2.06 22.90 7.52
N ILE A 488 -2.31 21.69 7.03
CA ILE A 488 -1.50 21.04 5.99
C ILE A 488 -2.09 21.27 4.60
N VAL A 489 -1.30 20.93 3.58
CA VAL A 489 -1.75 20.75 2.19
C VAL A 489 -1.33 19.33 1.83
N GLU A 490 -2.29 18.47 1.49
CA GLU A 490 -2.04 17.06 1.19
C GLU A 490 -0.99 16.88 0.09
N ASP A 491 -0.15 15.86 0.23
CA ASP A 491 0.90 15.45 -0.74
C ASP A 491 1.89 16.57 -1.14
N ILE A 492 2.04 17.63 -0.33
CA ILE A 492 2.93 18.76 -0.67
C ILE A 492 4.41 18.40 -0.50
N GLY A 493 4.75 17.33 0.23
CA GLY A 493 6.13 16.95 0.57
C GLY A 493 6.53 17.33 1.99
N GLY A 494 5.57 17.30 2.93
CA GLY A 494 5.79 17.52 4.35
C GLY A 494 6.06 18.98 4.75
N VAL A 495 6.43 19.16 6.02
CA VAL A 495 6.62 20.47 6.66
C VAL A 495 7.56 21.39 5.88
N GLY A 496 8.69 20.86 5.38
CA GLY A 496 9.67 21.67 4.65
C GLY A 496 9.12 22.24 3.33
N ALA A 497 8.29 21.48 2.62
CA ALA A 497 7.65 21.95 1.40
C ALA A 497 6.51 22.93 1.72
N LEU A 498 5.77 22.70 2.80
CA LEU A 498 4.73 23.60 3.30
C LEU A 498 5.31 24.97 3.73
N GLU A 499 6.47 24.97 4.41
CA GLU A 499 7.19 26.21 4.75
C GLU A 499 7.65 26.96 3.50
N GLN A 500 8.17 26.25 2.50
CA GLN A 500 8.56 26.86 1.22
C GLN A 500 7.36 27.48 0.51
N TYR A 501 6.23 26.77 0.47
CA TYR A 501 4.99 27.28 -0.10
C TYR A 501 4.50 28.53 0.64
N TYR A 502 4.51 28.52 1.98
CA TYR A 502 4.17 29.68 2.78
C TYR A 502 5.04 30.90 2.41
N ASP A 503 6.35 30.68 2.31
CA ASP A 503 7.32 31.71 1.97
C ASP A 503 7.09 32.31 0.58
N ASP A 504 6.69 31.48 -0.38
CA ASP A 504 6.39 31.89 -1.76
C ASP A 504 5.04 32.60 -1.85
N TYR A 505 4.04 32.15 -1.08
CA TYR A 505 2.75 32.80 -0.93
C TYR A 505 2.91 34.24 -0.42
N GLN A 506 3.66 34.44 0.66
CA GLN A 506 3.91 35.76 1.25
C GLN A 506 4.64 36.71 0.28
N LYS A 507 5.42 36.18 -0.66
CA LYS A 507 6.12 36.96 -1.70
C LYS A 507 5.27 37.18 -2.95
N GLY A 508 4.09 36.56 -3.06
CA GLY A 508 3.26 36.54 -4.26
C GLY A 508 3.93 35.80 -5.43
N GLN A 509 4.72 34.77 -5.12
CA GLN A 509 5.59 34.03 -6.05
C GLN A 509 5.28 32.53 -6.09
N VAL A 510 4.08 32.13 -5.69
CA VAL A 510 3.65 30.72 -5.81
C VAL A 510 3.78 30.28 -7.28
N ASP A 511 4.41 29.12 -7.48
CA ASP A 511 4.63 28.55 -8.81
C ASP A 511 3.29 28.36 -9.54
N PRO A 512 3.11 28.88 -10.77
CA PRO A 512 1.90 28.68 -11.55
C PRO A 512 1.50 27.22 -11.77
N ASP A 513 2.46 26.30 -11.91
CA ASP A 513 2.18 24.88 -12.06
C ASP A 513 1.66 24.28 -10.73
N PHE A 514 2.14 24.81 -9.61
CA PHE A 514 1.64 24.45 -8.28
C PHE A 514 0.24 25.03 -8.03
N LEU A 515 -0.03 26.26 -8.48
CA LEU A 515 -1.38 26.83 -8.44
C LEU A 515 -2.37 26.03 -9.27
N ASP A 516 -1.99 25.57 -10.46
CA ASP A 516 -2.84 24.70 -11.29
C ASP A 516 -3.15 23.38 -10.58
N TRP A 517 -2.17 22.80 -9.89
CA TRP A 517 -2.36 21.60 -9.07
C TRP A 517 -3.31 21.82 -7.89
N LEU A 518 -3.27 23.01 -7.25
CA LEU A 518 -4.22 23.43 -6.21
C LEU A 518 -5.62 23.79 -6.76
N GLY A 519 -5.85 23.68 -8.08
CA GLY A 519 -7.14 24.02 -8.70
C GLY A 519 -7.28 25.49 -9.10
N GLY A 520 -6.17 26.22 -9.17
CA GLY A 520 -6.08 27.58 -9.72
C GLY A 520 -6.09 28.70 -8.67
N GLU A 521 -6.25 28.39 -7.39
CA GLU A 521 -6.28 29.36 -6.29
C GLU A 521 -5.22 29.04 -5.24
N ALA A 522 -4.52 30.09 -4.78
CA ALA A 522 -3.52 29.96 -3.74
C ALA A 522 -4.19 29.88 -2.37
N ILE A 523 -3.80 28.90 -1.56
CA ILE A 523 -4.24 28.73 -0.18
C ILE A 523 -3.46 29.69 0.74
N ASP A 524 -4.17 30.53 1.49
CA ASP A 524 -3.58 31.38 2.53
C ASP A 524 -3.43 30.61 3.85
N LEU A 525 -2.20 30.18 4.16
CA LEU A 525 -1.95 29.37 5.36
C LEU A 525 -2.10 30.13 6.68
N ASP A 526 -2.23 31.47 6.67
CA ASP A 526 -2.54 32.26 7.87
C ASP A 526 -4.03 32.21 8.24
N THR A 527 -4.89 31.80 7.31
CA THR A 527 -6.35 31.85 7.47
C THR A 527 -6.95 30.51 7.87
N VAL A 528 -8.02 30.56 8.66
CA VAL A 528 -8.79 29.38 9.06
C VAL A 528 -10.23 29.77 9.41
N ASP A 529 -11.22 29.01 8.91
CA ASP A 529 -12.63 29.19 9.28
C ASP A 529 -13.08 28.08 10.24
N ILE A 530 -13.34 28.44 11.50
CA ILE A 530 -13.79 27.50 12.53
C ILE A 530 -15.15 26.85 12.16
N ASN A 531 -16.01 27.53 11.40
CA ASN A 531 -17.29 26.94 10.98
C ASN A 531 -17.09 25.86 9.93
N GLU A 532 -16.13 26.06 9.01
CA GLU A 532 -15.73 25.07 8.03
C GLU A 532 -15.14 23.84 8.74
N LEU A 533 -14.20 24.03 9.67
CA LEU A 533 -13.64 22.93 10.44
C LEU A 533 -14.72 22.15 11.20
N ASN A 534 -15.68 22.83 11.81
CA ASN A 534 -16.81 22.22 12.49
C ASN A 534 -17.81 21.52 11.54
N GLN A 535 -17.77 21.78 10.24
CA GLN A 535 -18.53 21.02 9.25
C GLN A 535 -17.76 19.78 8.79
N LEU A 536 -16.43 19.85 8.72
CA LEU A 536 -15.57 18.74 8.31
C LEU A 536 -15.55 17.59 9.34
N ILE A 537 -15.60 17.91 10.64
CA ILE A 537 -15.49 16.91 11.73
C ILE A 537 -16.83 16.41 12.26
N LYS A 538 -17.93 16.71 11.58
CA LYS A 538 -19.29 16.23 11.90
C LYS A 538 -19.68 15.10 10.97
#